data_AF-A0A1G4XFA6-F1
#
_entry.id   AF-A0A1G4XFA6-F1
#
_cell.length_a   1.000
_cell.length_b   1.000
_cell.length_c   1.000
_cell.angle_alpha   90.00
_cell.angle_beta   90.00
_cell.angle_gamma   90.00
#
_symmetry.space_group_name_H-M   'P 1'
#
loop_
_entity.id
_entity.type
_entity.pdbx_description
1 polymer ?
#
loop_
_entity_poly.entity_id
_entity_poly.type
_entity_poly.pdbx_seq_one_letter_code
_entity_poly.pdbx_strand_id
1 'polypeptide(L)'
;MRESTVHPPASVPAVPPGPWVLCGADGHGVPLPDEVAEVLALALDAFAHGAAVTLTPHERTLTTQEAADLLGVSRPTVVRLLDHGAIPYDQPGSHRRLKLSDVLEHQRRCHHEDPPLPA
;
A
#
# COMPACT_ATOMS: atom_id res chain seq x y z
N MET A 1 17.09 28.46 -20.01
CA MET A 1 17.08 27.73 -18.72
C MET A 1 15.99 28.35 -17.87
N ARG A 2 14.94 27.60 -17.53
CA ARG A 2 13.94 28.04 -16.54
C ARG A 2 14.28 27.31 -15.25
N GLU A 3 14.67 28.05 -14.22
CA GLU A 3 14.89 27.51 -12.88
C GLU A 3 13.57 26.95 -12.37
N SER A 4 13.54 25.63 -12.18
CA SER A 4 12.42 24.92 -11.58
C SER A 4 12.54 25.13 -10.07
N THR A 5 11.89 26.18 -9.56
CA THR A 5 11.71 26.37 -8.12
C THR A 5 10.85 25.22 -7.61
N VAL A 6 11.50 24.20 -7.04
CA VAL A 6 10.83 23.23 -6.18
C VAL A 6 10.38 23.99 -4.95
N HIS A 7 9.10 24.36 -4.91
CA HIS A 7 8.47 24.77 -3.66
C HIS A 7 8.66 23.61 -2.66
N PRO A 8 9.18 23.86 -1.45
CA PRO A 8 9.11 22.85 -0.40
C PRO A 8 7.63 22.49 -0.22
N PRO A 9 7.28 21.20 -0.05
CA PRO A 9 5.90 20.86 0.28
C PRO A 9 5.55 21.64 1.54
N ALA A 10 4.52 22.49 1.45
CA ALA A 10 3.94 23.12 2.62
C ALA A 10 3.72 21.99 3.63
N SER A 11 4.33 22.09 4.82
CA SER A 11 4.19 21.08 5.88
C SER A 11 2.72 20.73 5.99
N VAL A 12 2.37 19.51 5.59
CA VAL A 12 0.99 19.05 5.69
C VAL A 12 0.69 19.07 7.18
N PRO A 13 -0.28 19.89 7.64
CA PRO A 13 -0.59 19.93 9.05
C PRO A 13 -1.03 18.54 9.50
N ALA A 14 -0.50 18.08 10.63
CA ALA A 14 -0.92 16.82 11.24
C ALA A 14 -2.44 16.85 11.40
N VAL A 15 -3.12 15.81 10.91
CA VAL A 15 -4.58 15.86 10.89
C VAL A 15 -5.11 15.69 12.31
N PRO A 16 -5.93 16.62 12.81
CA PRO A 16 -6.44 16.54 14.17
C PRO A 16 -7.36 15.33 14.35
N PRO A 17 -7.37 14.68 15.52
CA PRO A 17 -8.30 13.60 15.81
C PRO A 17 -9.73 14.13 15.87
N GLY A 18 -10.69 13.34 15.39
CA GLY A 18 -12.12 13.65 15.49
C GLY A 18 -12.91 13.09 14.32
N PRO A 19 -14.25 13.26 14.32
CA PRO A 19 -15.05 12.89 13.16
C PRO A 19 -14.68 13.81 12.00
N TRP A 20 -14.22 13.23 10.90
CA TRP A 20 -13.88 14.00 9.70
C TRP A 20 -15.06 14.03 8.74
N VAL A 21 -15.11 15.09 7.94
CA VAL A 21 -16.12 15.27 6.90
C VAL A 21 -15.42 15.57 5.59
N LEU A 22 -15.74 14.79 4.56
CA LEU A 22 -15.34 15.11 3.19
C LEU A 22 -16.35 16.10 2.61
N CYS A 23 -15.88 17.30 2.28
CA CYS A 23 -16.70 18.33 1.66
C CYS A 23 -16.57 18.27 0.14
N GLY A 24 -17.70 18.11 -0.56
CA GLY A 24 -17.80 18.30 -1.99
C GLY A 24 -17.68 19.77 -2.39
N ALA A 25 -17.43 20.04 -3.67
CA ALA A 25 -17.36 21.40 -4.21
C ALA A 25 -18.71 22.16 -4.12
N ASP A 26 -19.81 21.42 -3.95
CA ASP A 26 -21.17 21.89 -3.72
C ASP A 26 -21.45 22.23 -2.23
N GLY A 27 -20.49 22.00 -1.34
CA GLY A 27 -20.62 22.21 0.10
C GLY A 27 -21.31 21.07 0.83
N HIS A 28 -21.69 19.98 0.15
CA HIS A 28 -22.22 18.80 0.81
C HIS A 28 -21.10 18.04 1.55
N GLY A 29 -21.31 17.83 2.84
CA GLY A 29 -20.40 17.07 3.71
C GLY A 29 -20.84 15.62 3.85
N VAL A 30 -19.92 14.68 3.60
CA VAL A 30 -20.10 13.26 3.88
C VAL A 30 -19.22 12.89 5.08
N PRO A 31 -19.78 12.33 6.18
CA PRO A 31 -18.97 11.87 7.29
C PRO A 31 -18.03 10.76 6.82
N LEU A 32 -16.76 10.87 7.21
CA LEU A 32 -15.77 9.83 6.94
C LEU A 32 -15.88 8.71 7.97
N PRO A 33 -15.93 7.44 7.54
CA PRO A 33 -15.69 6.32 8.44
C PRO A 33 -14.31 6.41 9.08
N ASP A 34 -14.18 5.94 10.32
CA ASP A 34 -12.94 6.01 11.08
C ASP A 34 -11.79 5.29 10.35
N GLU A 35 -12.08 4.17 9.68
CA GLU A 35 -11.08 3.40 8.93
C GLU A 35 -10.49 4.20 7.76
N VAL A 36 -11.29 5.06 7.12
CA VAL A 36 -10.84 5.91 6.01
C VAL A 36 -10.01 7.09 6.54
N ALA A 37 -10.39 7.64 7.70
CA ALA A 37 -9.65 8.72 8.35
C ALA A 37 -8.24 8.27 8.75
N GLU A 38 -8.10 7.05 9.29
CA GLU A 38 -6.79 6.46 9.62
C GLU A 38 -5.89 6.30 8.39
N VAL A 39 -6.44 5.78 7.28
CA VAL A 39 -5.70 5.63 6.02
C VAL A 39 -5.24 6.99 5.48
N LEU A 40 -6.10 8.01 5.55
CA LEU A 40 -5.74 9.36 5.12
C LEU A 40 -4.69 10.00 6.02
N ALA A 41 -4.78 9.81 7.34
CA ALA A 41 -3.76 10.30 8.27
C ALA A 41 -2.37 9.73 7.92
N LEU A 42 -2.29 8.42 7.68
CA LEU A 42 -1.06 7.74 7.27
C LEU A 42 -0.55 8.25 5.91
N ALA A 43 -1.46 8.44 4.94
CA ALA A 43 -1.08 8.94 3.62
C ALA A 43 -0.54 10.38 3.69
N LEU A 44 -1.17 11.23 4.49
CA LEU A 44 -0.76 12.63 4.68
C LEU A 44 0.58 12.74 5.39
N ASP A 45 0.85 11.88 6.37
CA ASP A 45 2.17 11.77 7.01
C ASP A 45 3.25 11.35 5.99
N ALA A 46 2.98 10.33 5.18
CA ALA A 46 3.90 9.91 4.12
C ALA A 46 4.17 11.05 3.11
N PHE A 47 3.13 11.79 2.70
CA PHE A 47 3.30 12.95 1.82
C PHE A 47 4.10 14.09 2.47
N ALA A 48 3.92 14.33 3.77
CA ALA A 48 4.70 15.32 4.51
C ALA A 48 6.20 15.00 4.48
N HIS A 49 6.56 13.71 4.44
CA HIS A 49 7.92 13.21 4.31
C HIS A 49 8.40 13.05 2.85
N GLY A 50 7.61 13.48 1.86
CA GLY A 50 7.95 13.38 0.45
C GLY A 50 7.85 11.97 -0.13
N ALA A 51 7.22 11.03 0.58
CA ALA A 51 6.99 9.68 0.12
C ALA A 51 5.76 9.61 -0.80
N ALA A 52 5.82 8.75 -1.82
CA ALA A 52 4.67 8.44 -2.66
C ALA A 52 3.80 7.35 -1.99
N VAL A 53 2.48 7.54 -2.03
CA VAL A 53 1.49 6.58 -1.48
C VAL A 53 0.71 5.95 -2.63
N THR A 54 0.53 4.63 -2.58
CA THR A 54 -0.26 3.88 -3.57
C THR A 54 -1.48 3.25 -2.90
N LEU A 55 -2.68 3.59 -3.38
CA LEU A 55 -3.92 2.90 -3.02
C LEU A 55 -4.23 1.86 -4.10
N THR A 56 -4.55 0.63 -3.70
CA THR A 56 -4.83 -0.46 -4.63
C THR A 56 -5.94 -1.37 -4.09
N PRO A 57 -6.95 -1.71 -4.90
CA PRO A 57 -7.99 -2.67 -4.51
C PRO A 57 -7.39 -4.03 -4.14
N HIS A 58 -7.96 -4.68 -3.13
CA HIS A 58 -7.43 -5.95 -2.63
C HIS A 58 -7.63 -7.10 -3.63
N GLU A 59 -8.66 -7.01 -4.47
CA GLU A 59 -8.98 -7.99 -5.51
C GLU A 59 -8.06 -7.91 -6.72
N ARG A 60 -7.12 -6.95 -6.74
CA ARG A 60 -6.13 -6.86 -7.82
C ARG A 60 -5.31 -8.14 -7.89
N THR A 61 -5.22 -8.71 -9.09
CA THR A 61 -4.25 -9.76 -9.39
C THR A 61 -2.92 -9.17 -9.85
N LEU A 62 -1.83 -9.73 -9.34
CA LEU A 62 -0.45 -9.38 -9.63
C LEU A 62 0.20 -10.41 -10.54
N THR A 63 1.11 -9.95 -11.38
CA THR A 63 2.12 -10.80 -12.02
C THR A 63 3.17 -11.25 -10.99
N THR A 64 3.94 -12.29 -11.33
CA THR A 64 5.07 -12.72 -10.49
C THR A 64 6.12 -11.64 -10.29
N GLN A 65 6.23 -10.68 -11.23
CA GLN A 65 7.18 -9.58 -11.11
C GLN A 65 6.68 -8.54 -10.12
N GLU A 66 5.42 -8.09 -10.26
CA GLU A 66 4.82 -7.15 -9.31
C GLU A 66 4.79 -7.70 -7.87
N ALA A 67 4.53 -9.00 -7.71
CA ALA A 67 4.61 -9.65 -6.40
C ALA A 67 6.05 -9.68 -5.84
N ALA A 68 7.05 -9.82 -6.70
CA ALA A 68 8.46 -9.80 -6.30
C ALA A 68 8.88 -8.41 -5.85
N ASP A 69 8.48 -7.39 -6.62
CA ASP A 69 8.73 -5.98 -6.30
C ASP A 69 8.05 -5.61 -4.97
N LEU A 70 6.82 -6.09 -4.73
CA LEU A 70 6.09 -5.85 -3.48
C LEU A 70 6.73 -6.54 -2.26
N LEU A 71 7.21 -7.77 -2.43
CA LEU A 71 7.84 -8.54 -1.36
C LEU A 71 9.31 -8.15 -1.12
N GLY A 72 9.90 -7.31 -1.97
CA GLY A 72 11.32 -6.95 -1.89
C GLY A 72 12.27 -8.11 -2.18
N VAL A 73 11.87 -9.08 -3.00
CA VAL A 73 12.66 -10.28 -3.33
C VAL A 73 12.81 -10.47 -4.83
N SER A 74 13.66 -11.41 -5.25
CA SER A 74 13.81 -11.73 -6.68
C SER A 74 12.58 -12.47 -7.24
N ARG A 75 12.25 -12.25 -8.52
CA ARG A 75 11.18 -13.00 -9.21
C ARG A 75 11.37 -14.53 -9.13
N PRO A 76 12.58 -15.11 -9.32
CA PRO A 76 12.81 -16.54 -9.10
C PRO A 76 12.45 -17.00 -7.68
N THR A 77 12.69 -16.16 -6.66
CA THR A 77 12.26 -16.45 -5.28
C THR A 77 10.75 -16.58 -5.20
N VAL A 78 10.00 -15.64 -5.79
CA VAL A 78 8.53 -15.72 -5.82
C VAL A 78 8.07 -16.98 -6.54
N VAL A 79 8.63 -17.31 -7.70
CA VAL A 79 8.28 -18.54 -8.43
C VAL A 79 8.45 -19.78 -7.55
N ARG A 80 9.56 -19.86 -6.82
CA ARG A 80 9.82 -20.95 -5.86
C ARG A 80 8.78 -20.99 -4.72
N LEU A 81 8.39 -19.83 -4.17
CA LEU A 81 7.32 -19.76 -3.15
C LEU A 81 5.98 -20.28 -3.69
N LEU A 82 5.66 -19.98 -4.94
CA LEU A 82 4.46 -20.51 -5.60
C LEU A 82 4.56 -22.02 -5.84
N ASP A 83 5.71 -22.52 -6.28
CA ASP A 83 5.93 -23.95 -6.52
C ASP A 83 5.85 -24.77 -5.23
N HIS A 84 6.25 -24.20 -4.10
CA HIS A 84 6.10 -24.80 -2.78
C HIS A 84 4.71 -24.62 -2.16
N GLY A 85 3.78 -23.94 -2.84
CA GLY A 85 2.43 -23.67 -2.32
C GLY A 85 2.39 -22.69 -1.15
N ALA A 86 3.46 -21.92 -0.93
CA ALA A 86 3.51 -20.95 0.17
C ALA A 86 2.58 -19.76 -0.06
N ILE A 87 2.32 -19.41 -1.33
CA ILE A 87 1.37 -18.39 -1.75
C ILE A 87 0.45 -19.01 -2.82
N PRO A 88 -0.88 -18.92 -2.67
CA PRO A 88 -1.83 -19.28 -3.70
C PRO A 88 -1.61 -18.50 -5.01
N TYR A 89 -1.89 -19.14 -6.14
CA TYR A 89 -1.90 -18.48 -7.45
C TYR A 89 -2.89 -19.15 -8.39
N ASP A 90 -3.41 -18.35 -9.32
CA ASP A 90 -4.19 -18.80 -10.47
C ASP A 90 -3.31 -18.78 -11.72
N GLN A 91 -3.64 -19.61 -12.71
CA GLN A 91 -2.97 -19.61 -14.01
C GLN A 91 -4.00 -19.63 -15.15
N PRO A 92 -4.73 -18.52 -15.36
CA PRO A 92 -5.61 -18.40 -16.53
C PRO A 92 -4.74 -18.31 -17.79
N GLY A 93 -4.60 -19.44 -18.50
CA GLY A 93 -3.74 -19.58 -19.66
C GLY A 93 -2.30 -19.93 -19.30
N SER A 94 -1.31 -19.20 -19.84
CA SER A 94 0.11 -19.57 -19.70
C SER A 94 0.82 -18.89 -18.53
N HIS A 95 0.29 -17.80 -17.98
CA HIS A 95 0.99 -16.98 -16.99
C HIS A 95 0.32 -17.04 -15.62
N ARG A 96 1.14 -17.18 -14.56
CA ARG A 96 0.67 -17.14 -13.17
C ARG A 96 0.17 -15.74 -12.78
N ARG A 97 -0.84 -15.71 -11.92
CA ARG A 97 -1.46 -14.53 -11.33
C ARG A 97 -1.69 -14.78 -9.84
N LEU A 98 -1.29 -13.83 -9.02
CA LEU A 98 -1.41 -13.91 -7.56
C LEU A 98 -2.42 -12.87 -7.12
N LYS A 99 -3.31 -13.16 -6.17
CA LYS A 99 -4.13 -12.10 -5.58
C LYS A 99 -3.25 -11.25 -4.65
N LEU A 100 -3.42 -9.93 -4.68
CA LEU A 100 -2.70 -9.03 -3.79
C LEU A 100 -2.92 -9.41 -2.31
N SER A 101 -4.16 -9.78 -1.95
CA SER A 101 -4.51 -10.28 -0.62
C SER A 101 -3.59 -11.40 -0.12
N ASP A 102 -3.33 -12.39 -0.98
CA ASP A 102 -2.60 -13.60 -0.64
C ASP A 102 -1.10 -13.32 -0.48
N VAL A 103 -0.58 -12.39 -1.30
CA VAL A 103 0.81 -11.92 -1.20
C VAL A 103 1.02 -11.13 0.09
N LEU A 104 0.10 -10.23 0.45
CA LEU A 104 0.16 -9.46 1.69
C LEU A 104 -0.02 -10.36 2.94
N GLU A 105 -0.85 -11.39 2.86
CA GLU A 105 -0.96 -12.39 3.93
C GLU A 105 0.32 -13.20 4.12
N HIS A 106 0.98 -13.60 3.03
CA HIS A 106 2.29 -14.22 3.12
C HIS A 106 3.33 -13.30 3.78
N GLN A 107 3.39 -12.03 3.36
CA GLN A 107 4.30 -11.04 3.95
C GLN A 107 4.07 -10.89 5.45
N ARG A 108 2.81 -10.80 5.89
CA ARG A 108 2.45 -10.71 7.32
C ARG A 108 2.90 -11.94 8.11
N ARG A 109 2.75 -13.15 7.56
CA ARG A 109 3.21 -14.39 8.20
C ARG A 109 4.73 -14.40 8.39
N CYS A 110 5.49 -13.97 7.38
CA CYS A 110 6.95 -13.91 7.47
C CYS A 110 7.45 -12.79 8.40
N HIS A 111 6.75 -11.65 8.44
CA HIS A 111 7.13 -10.52 9.29
C HIS A 111 6.85 -10.78 10.79
N HIS A 112 5.99 -11.75 11.11
CA HIS A 112 5.76 -12.22 12.48
C HIS A 112 6.92 -13.09 13.02
N GLU A 113 7.90 -13.42 12.17
CA GLU A 113 9.10 -14.18 12.56
C GLU A 113 10.29 -13.28 12.94
N ASP A 114 10.14 -11.95 12.82
CA ASP A 114 11.05 -10.95 13.40
C ASP A 114 10.43 -10.39 14.70
N PRO A 115 11.08 -10.50 15.87
CA PRO A 115 10.52 -9.99 17.11
C PRO A 115 10.35 -8.46 17.03
N PRO A 116 9.29 -7.88 17.64
CA PRO A 116 9.16 -6.44 17.69
C PRO A 116 10.38 -5.83 18.38
N LEU A 117 11.02 -4.87 17.71
CA LEU A 117 12.06 -4.03 18.30
C LEU A 117 11.50 -3.41 19.60
N PRO A 118 12.25 -3.47 20.73
CA PRO A 118 11.78 -2.95 21.99
C PRO A 118 11.55 -1.43 21.91
N ALA A 119 10.52 -1.00 22.65
CA ALA A 119 10.03 0.38 22.81
C ALA A 119 11.11 1.39 23.24
#